data_AF-A0A3D5Q6L7-F1
#
_entry.id   AF-A0A3D5Q6L7-F1
#
_cell.length_a   1.000
_cell.length_b   1.000
_cell.length_c   1.000
_cell.angle_alpha   90.00
_cell.angle_beta   90.00
_cell.angle_gamma   90.00
#
_symmetry.space_group_name_H-M   'P 1'
#
loop_
_entity.id
_entity.type
_entity.pdbx_description
1 polymer ?
#
loop_
_entity_poly.entity_id
_entity_poly.type
_entity_poly.pdbx_seq_one_letter_code
_entity_poly.pdbx_strand_id
1 'polypeptide(L)'
;NLPYNISTPLIFHLLNQAGIVQDMHFMLQKEVVMRLAAGPGDNHYGRLGIMAQYFCRVQPLFEVGPGAFKPAPKVDSAIVRLVPHKEL
;
A
#
# COMPACT_ATOMS: atom_id res chain seq x y z
N ASN A 1 -0.88 -10.41 3.56
CA ASN A 1 -1.67 -10.54 2.32
C ASN A 1 -3.08 -10.06 2.62
N LEU A 2 -3.57 -9.02 1.95
CA LEU A 2 -4.88 -8.44 2.25
C LEU A 2 -5.90 -8.76 1.15
N PRO A 3 -7.14 -9.16 1.50
CA PRO A 3 -8.22 -9.24 0.52
C PRO A 3 -8.44 -7.88 -0.14
N TYR A 4 -8.52 -7.86 -1.47
CA TYR A 4 -8.48 -6.61 -2.23
C TYR A 4 -9.63 -5.66 -1.92
N ASN A 5 -10.82 -6.21 -1.64
CA ASN A 5 -12.03 -5.46 -1.32
C ASN A 5 -11.96 -4.66 0.00
N ILE A 6 -11.06 -5.02 0.92
CA ILE A 6 -10.93 -4.34 2.22
C ILE A 6 -9.58 -3.63 2.40
N SER A 7 -8.70 -3.69 1.40
CA SER A 7 -7.33 -3.16 1.48
C SER A 7 -7.30 -1.67 1.84
N THR A 8 -7.98 -0.83 1.07
CA THR A 8 -8.06 0.62 1.32
C THR A 8 -8.61 1.00 2.70
N PRO A 9 -9.81 0.54 3.14
CA PRO A 9 -10.31 0.91 4.47
C PRO A 9 -9.42 0.39 5.60
N LEU A 10 -8.80 -0.78 5.45
CA LEU A 10 -7.86 -1.29 6.44
C LEU A 10 -6.58 -0.45 6.52
N ILE A 11 -6.04 -0.01 5.37
CA ILE A 11 -4.90 0.91 5.35
C ILE A 11 -5.26 2.19 6.11
N PHE A 12 -6.39 2.83 5.82
CA PHE A 12 -6.82 4.02 6.56
C PHE A 12 -6.96 3.78 8.06
N HIS A 13 -7.52 2.64 8.46
CA HIS A 13 -7.64 2.27 9.86
C HIS A 13 -6.27 2.14 10.55
N LEU A 14 -5.28 1.57 9.86
CA LEU A 14 -3.91 1.41 10.39
C LEU A 14 -3.12 2.71 10.39
N LEU A 15 -3.32 3.59 9.40
CA LEU A 15 -2.72 4.92 9.38
C LEU A 15 -3.16 5.75 10.59
N ASN A 16 -4.42 5.59 11.05
CA ASN A 16 -4.89 6.22 12.29
C ASN A 16 -4.20 5.69 13.56
N GLN A 17 -3.51 4.55 13.47
CA GLN A 17 -2.74 3.92 14.56
C GLN A 17 -1.22 3.99 14.30
N ALA A 18 -0.77 4.80 13.35
CA ALA A 18 0.63 4.85 12.92
C ALA A 18 1.61 5.14 14.08
N GLY A 19 1.18 5.85 15.13
CA GLY A 19 2.02 6.16 16.30
C GLY A 19 2.45 4.97 17.16
N ILE A 20 1.83 3.80 17.02
CA ILE A 20 2.20 2.57 17.75
C ILE A 20 2.73 1.45 16.84
N VAL A 21 2.84 1.72 15.54
CA VAL A 21 3.27 0.74 14.53
C VAL A 21 4.68 1.07 14.07
N GLN A 22 5.60 0.11 14.14
CA GLN A 22 6.98 0.33 13.69
C GLN A 22 7.06 0.38 12.16
N ASP A 23 6.48 -0.61 11.48
CA ASP A 23 6.27 -0.61 10.03
C ASP A 23 5.18 -1.61 9.64
N MET A 24 4.75 -1.54 8.39
CA MET A 24 3.73 -2.41 7.82
C MET A 24 4.18 -2.94 6.48
N HIS A 25 4.00 -4.23 6.26
CA HIS A 25 4.32 -4.89 4.98
C HIS A 25 3.07 -5.56 4.43
N PHE A 26 2.58 -5.07 3.29
CA PHE A 26 1.36 -5.57 2.66
C PHE A 26 1.63 -6.10 1.27
N MET A 27 0.95 -7.21 0.97
CA MET A 27 0.73 -7.62 -0.41
C MET A 27 -0.65 -7.11 -0.84
N LEU A 28 -0.68 -6.35 -1.92
CA LEU A 28 -1.85 -5.68 -2.49
C LEU A 28 -1.87 -5.91 -4.01
N GLN A 29 -2.97 -5.53 -4.68
CA GLN A 29 -2.94 -5.40 -6.14
C GLN A 29 -1.88 -4.37 -6.54
N LYS A 30 -1.18 -4.64 -7.65
CA LYS A 30 -0.12 -3.75 -8.16
C LYS A 30 -0.60 -2.31 -8.34
N GLU A 31 -1.81 -2.10 -8.87
CA GLU A 31 -2.40 -0.77 -9.04
C GLU A 31 -2.55 0.01 -7.73
N VAL A 32 -2.90 -0.68 -6.64
CA VAL A 32 -3.04 -0.04 -5.32
C VAL A 32 -1.67 0.38 -4.78
N VAL A 33 -0.64 -0.43 -4.99
CA VAL A 33 0.75 -0.07 -4.63
C VAL A 33 1.22 1.13 -5.44
N MET A 34 0.93 1.19 -6.74
CA MET A 34 1.24 2.35 -7.58
C MET A 34 0.54 3.61 -7.06
N ARG A 35 -0.73 3.52 -6.68
CA ARG A 35 -1.47 4.66 -6.10
C ARG A 35 -0.94 5.11 -4.75
N LEU A 36 -0.46 4.19 -3.91
CA LEU A 36 0.15 4.54 -2.63
C LEU A 36 1.46 5.33 -2.83
N ALA A 37 2.25 4.94 -3.82
CA ALA A 37 3.58 5.51 -4.08
C ALA A 37 3.59 6.67 -5.10
N ALA A 38 2.46 6.95 -5.76
CA ALA A 38 2.34 7.99 -6.77
C ALA A 38 2.64 9.38 -6.19
N GLY A 39 3.45 10.17 -6.90
CA GLY A 39 3.75 11.57 -6.56
C GLY A 39 2.96 12.58 -7.39
N PRO A 40 3.07 13.88 -7.08
CA PRO A 40 2.42 14.95 -7.87
C PRO A 40 2.79 14.86 -9.36
N GLY A 41 1.78 14.94 -10.22
CA GLY A 41 1.93 14.81 -11.68
C GLY A 41 1.78 13.38 -12.22
N ASP A 42 1.69 12.36 -11.36
CA ASP A 42 1.33 10.99 -11.76
C ASP A 42 -0.20 10.83 -11.85
N ASN A 43 -0.67 10.08 -12.85
CA ASN A 43 -2.10 9.79 -13.04
C ASN A 43 -2.73 9.00 -11.87
N HIS A 44 -1.92 8.25 -11.12
CA HIS A 44 -2.36 7.50 -9.95
C HIS A 44 -2.33 8.34 -8.66
N TYR A 45 -1.86 9.59 -8.73
CA TYR A 45 -1.82 10.49 -7.59
C TYR A 45 -3.23 10.84 -7.11
N GLY A 46 -3.46 10.73 -5.81
CA GLY A 46 -4.76 11.03 -5.24
C GLY A 46 -4.83 10.74 -3.75
N ARG A 47 -6.04 10.83 -3.20
CA ARG A 47 -6.30 10.78 -1.75
C ARG A 47 -5.61 9.63 -1.03
N LEU A 48 -5.59 8.42 -1.60
CA LEU A 48 -4.95 7.27 -0.97
C LEU A 48 -3.43 7.49 -0.81
N GLY A 49 -2.74 7.84 -1.89
CA GLY A 49 -1.30 8.11 -1.87
C GLY A 49 -0.96 9.29 -0.97
N ILE A 50 -1.70 10.39 -1.07
CA ILE A 50 -1.50 11.59 -0.23
C ILE A 50 -1.59 11.23 1.25
N MET A 51 -2.66 10.56 1.67
CA MET A 51 -2.86 10.22 3.08
C MET A 51 -1.82 9.20 3.57
N ALA A 52 -1.48 8.20 2.75
CA ALA A 52 -0.44 7.23 3.11
C ALA A 52 0.94 7.89 3.23
N GLN A 53 1.31 8.76 2.29
CA GLN A 53 2.59 9.47 2.29
C GLN A 53 2.70 10.52 3.40
N TYR A 54 1.56 11.13 3.77
CA TYR A 54 1.48 12.05 4.90
C TYR A 54 1.85 11.37 6.21
N PHE A 55 1.32 10.16 6.47
CA PHE A 55 1.60 9.44 7.72
C PHE A 55 2.86 8.57 7.66
N CYS A 56 3.27 8.12 6.47
CA CYS A 56 4.31 7.11 6.32
C CYS A 56 5.22 7.37 5.12
N ARG A 57 6.48 6.93 5.22
CA ARG A 57 7.31 6.66 4.05
C ARG A 57 6.76 5.43 3.32
N VAL A 58 6.27 5.62 2.10
CA VAL A 58 5.78 4.54 1.23
C VAL A 58 6.93 3.98 0.39
N GLN A 59 7.13 2.66 0.42
CA GLN A 59 8.19 1.99 -0.32
C GLN A 59 7.65 0.75 -1.05
N PRO A 60 7.40 0.82 -2.36
CA PRO A 60 7.24 -0.38 -3.19
C PRO A 60 8.49 -1.25 -3.08
N LEU A 61 8.33 -2.56 -2.88
CA LEU A 61 9.44 -3.48 -2.72
C LEU A 61 9.65 -4.35 -3.97
N PHE A 62 8.69 -5.22 -4.28
CA PHE A 62 8.77 -6.10 -5.46
C PHE A 62 7.38 -6.57 -5.89
N GLU A 63 7.27 -6.98 -7.15
CA GLU A 63 6.05 -7.52 -7.74
C GLU A 63 5.92 -9.02 -7.49
N VAL A 64 4.69 -9.51 -7.40
CA VAL A 64 4.34 -10.91 -7.20
C VAL A 64 3.35 -11.31 -8.29
N GLY A 65 3.81 -12.14 -9.22
CA GLY A 65 3.00 -12.63 -10.33
C GLY A 65 1.89 -13.60 -9.89
N PRO A 66 0.84 -13.79 -10.72
CA PRO A 66 -0.34 -14.59 -10.38
C PRO A 66 -0.02 -16.08 -10.14
N GLY A 67 1.08 -16.60 -10.67
CA GLY A 67 1.54 -17.97 -10.46
C GLY A 67 1.89 -18.31 -9.01
N ALA A 68 2.04 -17.31 -8.13
CA ALA A 68 2.27 -17.49 -6.71
C ALA A 68 1.01 -17.82 -5.88
N PHE A 69 -0.18 -17.83 -6.50
CA PHE A 69 -1.47 -17.94 -5.82
C PHE A 69 -2.30 -19.14 -6.29
N LYS A 70 -3.20 -19.60 -5.42
CA LYS A 70 -4.22 -20.63 -5.73
C LYS A 70 -5.57 -20.25 -5.12
N PRO A 71 -6.63 -20.00 -5.92
CA PRO A 71 -6.59 -19.82 -7.38
C PRO A 71 -5.78 -18.58 -7.78
N ALA A 72 -5.29 -18.55 -9.02
CA ALA A 72 -4.52 -17.42 -9.55
C ALA A 72 -5.41 -16.17 -9.71
N PRO A 73 -5.01 -14.99 -9.22
CA PRO A 73 -5.72 -13.74 -9.46
C PRO A 73 -5.58 -13.31 -10.93
N LYS A 74 -6.50 -12.43 -11.39
CA LYS A 74 -6.49 -11.89 -12.75
C LYS A 74 -5.45 -10.77 -12.97
N VAL A 75 -4.86 -10.26 -11.89
CA VAL A 75 -3.96 -9.11 -11.90
C VAL A 75 -2.74 -9.40 -11.05
N ASP A 76 -1.64 -8.70 -11.33
CA ASP A 76 -0.43 -8.78 -10.54
C ASP A 76 -0.62 -8.19 -9.14
N SER A 77 0.11 -8.77 -8.18
CA SER A 77 0.26 -8.21 -6.84
C SER A 77 1.60 -7.52 -6.70
N ALA A 78 1.74 -6.69 -5.67
CA ALA A 78 3.02 -6.14 -5.27
C ALA A 78 3.11 -6.01 -3.75
N ILE A 79 4.34 -6.09 -3.24
CA ILE A 79 4.65 -5.82 -1.84
C ILE A 79 4.97 -4.34 -1.67
N VAL A 80 4.37 -3.73 -0.65
CA VAL A 80 4.68 -2.37 -0.21
C VAL A 80 5.03 -2.38 1.27
N ARG A 81 6.03 -1.59 1.63
CA ARG A 81 6.36 -1.25 3.01
C ARG A 81 5.89 0.17 3.31
N LEU A 82 5.18 0.35 4.42
CA LEU A 82 4.81 1.64 4.98
C LEU A 82 5.54 1.81 6.31
N VAL A 83 6.34 2.86 6.44
CA VAL A 83 7.05 3.18 7.69
C VAL A 83 6.50 4.49 8.22
N PRO A 84 5.78 4.51 9.36
CA PRO A 84 5.34 5.76 9.98
C PRO A 84 6.48 6.75 10.18
N HIS A 85 6.21 8.03 9.91
CA HIS A 85 7.17 9.08 10.23
C HIS A 85 7.28 9.22 11.75
N LYS A 86 8.50 9.46 12.24
CA LYS A 86 8.72 9.66 13.68
C LYS A 86 8.10 10.96 14.19
N GLU A 87 8.06 11.97 13.32
CA GLU A 87 7.52 13.30 13.55
C GLU A 87 6.78 13.71 12.27
N LEU A 88 5.64 14.40 12.41
CA LEU A 88 4.81 14.93 11.30
C LEU A 88 5.09 16.41 11.06
#